data_AF-A0A225DH29-F1
#
_entry.id   AF-A0A225DH29-F1
#
_cell.length_a   1.000
_cell.length_b   1.000
_cell.length_c   1.000
_cell.angle_alpha   90.00
_cell.angle_beta   90.00
_cell.angle_gamma   90.00
#
_symmetry.space_group_name_H-M   'P 1'
#
loop_
_entity.id
_entity.type
_entity.pdbx_description
1 polymer ?
#
loop_
_entity_poly.entity_id
_entity_poly.type
_entity_poly.pdbx_seq_one_letter_code
_entity_poly.pdbx_strand_id
1 'polypeptide(L)'
;MLTVNGRVCVTRIRWHGSDGSRTVVDGYLDRAERTISVGVREMACRLNGGGTNFDRTAENLAQVAQVSASGETLRTLIEDEGRKVVKAFREGTLPITWTAKDCVVEPGTAGPTRVYFGCDGVMAPMVTEGEKAKRRQNIKAKRRGRTCRPLPRAKAGADQKYKEFKLVTYYDEPKKHRLVLGTKGNGQEAGRIMRRLAGRIDLAAAAEKVGNVDGAPWIRGQVEGRCLPLDALGLDFYHLAENVHKARRVVYGESDSAGMVWAGDILHAFKHDGYDLTWEKLVTWRALWRGPKRAAADALMNYVRERREMILYPEFAAKGWQIGSGPTESCCKTLTQRLKGSGMRWDADNAEAIMALGSLRESNLWKTYWQTQLSQTT
;
A
#
# COMPACT_ATOMS: atom_id res chain seq x y z
N MET A 1 31.21 -14.40 3.45
CA MET A 1 30.10 -13.50 3.82
C MET A 1 30.11 -12.27 2.91
N LEU A 2 28.93 -11.75 2.49
CA LEU A 2 28.84 -10.49 1.73
C LEU A 2 28.50 -9.33 2.66
N THR A 3 29.42 -8.38 2.81
CA THR A 3 29.33 -7.23 3.72
C THR A 3 29.28 -5.92 2.96
N VAL A 4 29.00 -4.82 3.67
CA VAL A 4 29.07 -3.47 3.10
C VAL A 4 30.47 -3.07 2.63
N ASN A 5 31.51 -3.72 3.18
CA ASN A 5 32.92 -3.53 2.79
C ASN A 5 33.38 -4.59 1.76
N GLY A 6 32.44 -5.22 1.06
CA GLY A 6 32.72 -6.28 0.10
C GLY A 6 32.70 -7.68 0.71
N ARG A 7 33.28 -8.64 -0.03
CA ARG A 7 33.27 -10.06 0.35
C ARG A 7 34.36 -10.35 1.36
N VAL A 8 33.94 -10.74 2.57
CA VAL A 8 34.84 -11.20 3.63
C VAL A 8 34.93 -12.73 3.54
N CYS A 9 36.16 -13.23 3.41
CA CYS A 9 36.48 -14.65 3.56
C CYS A 9 36.79 -14.92 5.02
N VAL A 10 36.10 -15.88 5.61
CA VAL A 10 36.40 -16.38 6.94
C VAL A 10 36.96 -17.78 6.75
N THR A 11 38.12 -18.04 7.34
CA THR A 11 38.73 -19.37 7.35
C THR A 11 38.63 -19.91 8.77
N ARG A 12 38.14 -21.14 8.92
CA ARG A 12 38.09 -21.82 10.21
C ARG A 12 38.69 -23.21 10.13
N ILE A 13 39.22 -23.66 11.26
CA ILE A 13 39.71 -25.02 11.46
C ILE A 13 38.68 -25.75 12.32
N ARG A 14 38.19 -26.88 11.82
CA ARG A 14 37.30 -27.78 12.58
C ARG A 14 38.13 -28.92 13.16
N TRP A 15 38.11 -29.09 14.48
CA TRP A 15 38.81 -30.18 15.17
C TRP A 15 37.88 -31.35 15.38
N HIS A 16 38.02 -32.47 14.68
CA HIS A 16 37.15 -33.65 14.88
C HIS A 16 37.73 -34.60 15.93
N GLY A 17 36.90 -35.06 16.88
CA GLY A 17 37.16 -36.21 17.76
C GLY A 17 36.25 -37.39 17.41
N SER A 18 36.46 -38.56 18.04
CA SER A 18 35.73 -39.81 17.76
C SER A 18 34.21 -39.70 17.86
N ASP A 19 33.72 -38.77 18.69
CA ASP A 19 32.29 -38.61 18.99
C ASP A 19 31.69 -37.37 18.29
N GLY A 20 32.46 -36.77 17.37
CA GLY A 20 32.16 -35.50 16.75
C GLY A 20 32.58 -34.30 17.62
N SER A 21 32.64 -33.12 17.00
CA SER A 21 32.86 -31.87 17.69
C SER A 21 31.93 -30.80 17.14
N ARG A 22 31.38 -30.01 18.05
CA ARG A 22 30.58 -28.84 17.73
C ARG A 22 30.90 -27.78 18.77
N THR A 23 31.54 -26.69 18.36
CA THR A 23 31.65 -25.53 19.24
C THR A 23 30.41 -24.66 19.10
N VAL A 24 29.98 -24.00 20.18
CA VAL A 24 28.83 -23.09 20.17
C VAL A 24 29.01 -21.99 19.11
N VAL A 25 30.26 -21.55 18.90
CA VAL A 25 30.66 -20.53 17.92
C VAL A 25 30.44 -21.00 16.47
N ASP A 26 30.54 -22.31 16.18
CA ASP A 26 30.34 -22.84 14.83
C ASP A 26 28.93 -22.53 14.28
N GLY A 27 27.91 -22.56 15.13
CA GLY A 27 26.54 -22.21 14.72
C GLY A 27 26.40 -20.74 14.30
N TYR A 28 27.11 -19.83 14.98
CA TYR A 28 27.13 -18.41 14.63
C TYR A 28 27.95 -18.15 13.35
N LEU A 29 29.09 -18.82 13.20
CA LEU A 29 29.94 -18.71 12.01
C LEU A 29 29.29 -19.32 10.75
N ASP A 30 28.65 -20.49 10.87
CA ASP A 30 27.91 -21.12 9.76
C ASP A 30 26.75 -20.24 9.26
N ARG A 31 26.08 -19.54 10.19
CA ARG A 31 25.06 -18.55 9.85
C ARG A 31 25.71 -17.34 9.18
N ALA A 32 26.78 -16.79 9.74
CA ALA A 32 27.48 -15.62 9.19
C ALA A 32 28.04 -15.87 7.77
N GLU A 33 28.70 -17.00 7.53
CA GLU A 33 29.29 -17.37 6.24
C GLU A 33 28.25 -17.47 5.12
N ARG A 34 27.05 -17.98 5.44
CA ARG A 34 25.92 -18.13 4.52
C ARG A 34 25.09 -16.86 4.37
N THR A 35 25.41 -15.80 5.10
CA THR A 35 24.58 -14.58 5.13
C THR A 35 25.10 -13.46 4.25
N ILE A 36 24.15 -12.75 3.67
CA ILE A 36 24.30 -11.38 3.20
C ILE A 36 24.02 -10.50 4.42
N SER A 37 24.98 -9.63 4.76
CA SER A 37 24.90 -8.78 5.96
C SER A 37 23.62 -7.93 6.00
N VAL A 38 23.20 -7.53 7.20
CA VAL A 38 22.04 -6.63 7.37
C VAL A 38 22.21 -5.35 6.53
N GLY A 39 23.41 -4.76 6.52
CA GLY A 39 23.70 -3.56 5.73
C GLY A 39 23.55 -3.74 4.22
N VAL A 40 24.05 -4.85 3.66
CA VAL A 40 23.86 -5.13 2.23
C VAL A 40 22.38 -5.39 1.91
N ARG A 41 21.67 -6.08 2.81
CA ARG A 41 20.22 -6.30 2.65
C ARG A 41 19.45 -4.97 2.65
N GLU A 42 19.80 -4.06 3.55
CA GLU A 42 19.23 -2.72 3.61
C GLU A 42 19.51 -1.94 2.33
N MET A 43 20.76 -1.88 1.88
CA MET A 43 21.15 -1.19 0.64
C MET A 43 20.41 -1.73 -0.57
N ALA A 44 20.33 -3.06 -0.72
CA ALA A 44 19.60 -3.71 -1.80
C ALA A 44 18.11 -3.34 -1.80
N CYS A 45 17.45 -3.40 -0.63
CA CYS A 45 16.05 -3.04 -0.52
C CYS A 45 15.81 -1.54 -0.80
N ARG A 46 16.72 -0.67 -0.33
CA ARG A 46 16.64 0.78 -0.55
C ARG A 46 16.77 1.13 -2.03
N LEU A 47 17.76 0.56 -2.72
CA LEU A 47 17.97 0.79 -4.15
C LEU A 47 16.83 0.23 -5.01
N ASN A 48 16.25 -0.91 -4.64
CA ASN A 48 15.12 -1.48 -5.37
C ASN A 48 13.89 -0.57 -5.39
N GLY A 49 13.70 0.27 -4.37
CA GLY A 49 12.58 1.20 -4.33
C GLY A 49 12.57 2.21 -5.48
N GLY A 50 13.75 2.58 -6.02
CA GLY A 50 13.89 3.46 -7.18
C GLY A 50 14.32 2.73 -8.47
N GLY A 51 14.55 1.42 -8.42
CA GLY A 51 15.03 0.64 -9.55
C GLY A 51 13.93 0.27 -10.55
N THR A 52 14.27 0.25 -11.83
CA THR A 52 13.34 -0.18 -12.91
C THR A 52 13.25 -1.70 -13.03
N ASN A 53 14.29 -2.44 -12.64
CA ASN A 53 14.29 -3.90 -12.51
C ASN A 53 15.42 -4.35 -11.55
N PHE A 54 15.52 -5.66 -11.30
CA PHE A 54 16.51 -6.20 -10.36
C PHE A 54 17.94 -6.19 -10.91
N ASP A 55 18.15 -6.27 -12.22
CA ASP A 55 19.48 -6.19 -12.83
C ASP A 55 20.04 -4.77 -12.72
N ARG A 56 19.25 -3.74 -13.02
CA ARG A 56 19.61 -2.34 -12.80
C ARG A 56 19.84 -2.03 -11.32
N THR A 57 19.08 -2.66 -10.43
CA THR A 57 19.32 -2.55 -8.99
C THR A 57 20.67 -3.16 -8.62
N ALA A 58 21.06 -4.28 -9.23
CA ALA A 58 22.35 -4.93 -9.02
C ALA A 58 23.51 -4.11 -9.57
N GLU A 59 23.36 -3.54 -10.77
CA GLU A 59 24.32 -2.60 -11.35
C GLU A 59 24.53 -1.39 -10.43
N ASN A 60 23.45 -0.78 -9.95
CA ASN A 60 23.53 0.35 -9.02
C ASN A 60 24.22 -0.05 -7.71
N LEU A 61 23.90 -1.22 -7.14
CA LEU A 61 24.54 -1.71 -5.91
C LEU A 61 26.05 -1.93 -6.12
N ALA A 62 26.44 -2.49 -7.26
CA ALA A 62 27.84 -2.65 -7.62
C ALA A 62 28.55 -1.30 -7.78
N GLN A 63 27.88 -0.32 -8.40
CA GLN A 63 28.47 0.99 -8.65
C GLN A 63 28.63 1.85 -7.39
N VAL A 64 27.60 1.89 -6.53
CA VAL A 64 27.58 2.82 -5.37
C VAL A 64 28.15 2.21 -4.10
N ALA A 65 28.08 0.88 -3.96
CA ALA A 65 28.50 0.18 -2.75
C ALA A 65 29.61 -0.85 -3.01
N GLN A 66 30.09 -1.01 -4.25
CA GLN A 66 31.12 -1.99 -4.62
C GLN A 66 30.73 -3.44 -4.23
N VAL A 67 29.41 -3.70 -4.18
CA VAL A 67 28.84 -4.99 -3.83
C VAL A 67 28.21 -5.62 -5.06
N SER A 68 28.86 -6.65 -5.60
CA SER A 68 28.36 -7.39 -6.76
C SER A 68 27.40 -8.51 -6.36
N ALA A 69 26.24 -8.54 -7.00
CA ALA A 69 25.26 -9.63 -6.94
C ALA A 69 24.54 -9.75 -8.28
N SER A 70 23.98 -10.91 -8.60
CA SER A 70 23.09 -11.03 -9.77
C SER A 70 21.71 -10.44 -9.48
N GLY A 71 20.99 -10.01 -10.52
CA GLY A 71 19.60 -9.56 -10.36
C GLY A 71 18.70 -10.63 -9.74
N GLU A 72 18.92 -11.91 -10.03
CA GLU A 72 18.17 -13.02 -9.41
C GLU A 72 18.48 -13.19 -7.91
N THR A 73 19.74 -12.98 -7.52
CA THR A 73 20.15 -12.99 -6.10
C THR A 73 19.47 -11.83 -5.36
N LEU A 74 19.51 -10.62 -5.95
CA LEU A 74 18.84 -9.47 -5.37
C LEU A 74 17.32 -9.65 -5.32
N ARG A 75 16.70 -10.18 -6.38
CA ARG A 75 15.26 -10.45 -6.40
C ARG A 75 14.86 -11.33 -5.22
N THR A 76 15.54 -12.47 -5.05
CA THR A 76 15.25 -13.41 -3.96
C THR A 76 15.44 -12.75 -2.59
N LEU A 77 16.57 -12.06 -2.39
CA LEU A 77 16.87 -11.35 -1.15
C LEU A 77 15.81 -10.30 -0.81
N ILE A 78 15.45 -9.44 -1.77
CA ILE A 78 14.52 -8.33 -1.55
C ILE A 78 13.10 -8.87 -1.31
N GLU A 79 12.66 -9.87 -2.05
CA GLU A 79 11.37 -10.51 -1.83
C GLU A 79 11.31 -11.20 -0.45
N ASP A 80 12.39 -11.85 -0.02
CA ASP A 80 12.47 -12.48 1.31
C ASP A 80 12.43 -11.44 2.43
N GLU A 81 13.16 -10.32 2.29
CA GLU A 81 13.09 -9.22 3.25
C GLU A 81 11.69 -8.60 3.28
N GLY A 82 11.07 -8.36 2.12
CA GLY A 82 9.69 -7.88 2.06
C GLY A 82 8.71 -8.82 2.76
N ARG A 83 8.87 -10.14 2.64
CA ARG A 83 8.07 -11.12 3.39
C ARG A 83 8.25 -11.01 4.92
N LYS A 84 9.47 -10.74 5.39
CA LYS A 84 9.74 -10.50 6.82
C LYS A 84 9.05 -9.22 7.30
N VAL A 85 9.02 -8.18 6.49
CA VAL A 85 8.30 -6.95 6.79
C VAL A 85 6.79 -7.19 6.87
N VAL A 86 6.21 -7.92 5.90
CA VAL A 86 4.80 -8.35 5.96
C VAL A 86 4.51 -9.09 7.26
N LYS A 87 5.37 -10.03 7.64
CA LYS A 87 5.25 -10.79 8.89
C LYS A 87 5.31 -9.86 10.11
N ALA A 88 6.25 -8.92 10.14
CA ALA A 88 6.42 -7.98 11.25
C ALA A 88 5.20 -7.07 11.46
N PHE A 89 4.59 -6.57 10.37
CA PHE A 89 3.33 -5.84 10.45
C PHE A 89 2.16 -6.73 10.90
N ARG A 90 2.09 -7.98 10.41
CA ARG A 90 1.03 -8.91 10.78
C ARG A 90 1.08 -9.31 12.26
N GLU A 91 2.28 -9.51 12.78
CA GLU A 91 2.51 -9.91 14.18
C GLU A 91 2.60 -8.70 15.12
N GLY A 92 2.65 -7.48 14.58
CA GLY A 92 2.77 -6.24 15.37
C GLY A 92 4.13 -6.08 16.06
N THR A 93 5.16 -6.78 15.59
CA THR A 93 6.52 -6.79 16.16
C THR A 93 7.37 -5.62 15.69
N LEU A 94 6.96 -4.90 14.64
CA LEU A 94 7.59 -3.67 14.21
C LEU A 94 7.22 -2.53 15.18
N PRO A 95 8.18 -1.91 15.88
CA PRO A 95 7.90 -0.79 16.79
C PRO A 95 7.39 0.42 16.01
N ILE A 96 6.34 1.06 16.54
CA ILE A 96 5.84 2.36 16.09
C ILE A 96 6.16 3.34 17.20
N THR A 97 6.82 4.45 16.85
CA THR A 97 7.42 5.39 17.81
C THR A 97 6.52 6.57 18.16
N TRP A 98 5.26 6.50 17.78
CA TRP A 98 4.27 7.56 17.98
C TRP A 98 2.89 6.94 18.20
N THR A 99 2.01 7.71 18.83
CA THR A 99 0.61 7.40 19.11
C THR A 99 -0.25 8.58 18.70
N ALA A 100 -1.58 8.41 18.74
CA ALA A 100 -2.54 9.45 18.43
C ALA A 100 -2.42 10.69 19.34
N LYS A 101 -1.79 10.55 20.52
CA LYS A 101 -1.47 11.66 21.44
C LYS A 101 -0.39 12.60 20.90
N ASP A 102 0.46 12.11 20.00
CA ASP A 102 1.55 12.89 19.39
C ASP A 102 1.07 13.71 18.17
N CYS A 103 -0.16 13.47 17.71
CA CYS A 103 -0.72 14.00 16.47
C CYS A 103 -1.36 15.39 16.66
N VAL A 104 -0.63 16.35 17.23
CA VAL A 104 -1.11 17.73 17.42
C VAL A 104 -1.33 18.44 16.07
N VAL A 105 -2.46 19.13 15.91
CA VAL A 105 -2.81 19.85 14.68
C VAL A 105 -1.79 20.97 14.38
N GLU A 106 -1.49 21.80 15.38
CA GLU A 106 -0.48 22.86 15.30
C GLU A 106 0.57 22.68 16.40
N PRO A 107 1.81 22.25 16.06
CA PRO A 107 2.87 22.06 17.04
C PRO A 107 3.16 23.33 17.85
N GLY A 108 3.23 23.19 19.19
CA GLY A 108 3.48 24.32 20.09
C GLY A 108 2.23 25.08 20.55
N THR A 109 1.04 24.67 20.09
CA THR A 109 -0.24 25.19 20.56
C THR A 109 -0.94 24.17 21.49
N ALA A 110 -1.93 24.62 22.25
CA ALA A 110 -2.83 23.75 23.03
C ALA A 110 -3.99 23.17 22.17
N GLY A 111 -3.80 23.08 20.84
CA GLY A 111 -4.80 22.58 19.91
C GLY A 111 -5.10 21.09 20.06
N PRO A 112 -6.17 20.59 19.42
CA PRO A 112 -6.54 19.18 19.50
C PRO A 112 -5.51 18.28 18.83
N THR A 113 -5.53 17.00 19.20
CA THR A 113 -4.87 15.95 18.42
C THR A 113 -5.81 15.42 17.35
N ARG A 114 -5.28 15.24 16.14
CA ARG A 114 -6.06 14.81 14.98
C ARG A 114 -5.36 13.73 14.19
N VAL A 115 -6.09 12.65 13.93
CA VAL A 115 -5.64 11.56 13.06
C VAL A 115 -6.65 11.35 11.95
N TYR A 116 -6.15 11.32 10.73
CA TYR A 116 -6.91 10.93 9.55
C TYR A 116 -6.75 9.45 9.26
N PHE A 117 -7.84 8.83 8.84
CA PHE A 117 -7.90 7.48 8.29
C PHE A 117 -8.15 7.55 6.78
N GLY A 118 -7.49 6.67 6.03
CA GLY A 118 -7.73 6.47 4.61
C GLY A 118 -7.63 5.01 4.21
N CYS A 119 -8.35 4.65 3.16
CA CYS A 119 -8.28 3.34 2.54
C CYS A 119 -8.61 3.45 1.05
N ASP A 120 -7.91 2.67 0.23
CA ASP A 120 -8.07 2.66 -1.22
C ASP A 120 -7.69 1.31 -1.83
N GLY A 121 -8.19 1.04 -3.03
CA GLY A 121 -7.88 -0.11 -3.87
C GLY A 121 -6.93 0.26 -5.01
N VAL A 122 -5.81 -0.47 -5.14
CA VAL A 122 -4.83 -0.25 -6.21
C VAL A 122 -4.59 -1.52 -7.04
N MET A 123 -4.62 -1.39 -8.36
CA MET A 123 -4.36 -2.51 -9.25
C MET A 123 -2.86 -2.82 -9.37
N ALA A 124 -2.49 -4.09 -9.24
CA ALA A 124 -1.14 -4.58 -9.48
C ALA A 124 -1.13 -5.67 -10.56
N PRO A 125 -0.13 -5.68 -11.47
CA PRO A 125 -0.04 -6.66 -12.56
C PRO A 125 0.44 -8.02 -12.06
N MET A 126 -0.31 -9.07 -12.40
CA MET A 126 -0.10 -10.43 -11.91
C MET A 126 0.37 -11.38 -13.01
N VAL A 127 1.09 -12.44 -12.63
CA VAL A 127 1.32 -13.59 -13.50
C VAL A 127 0.12 -14.54 -13.40
N THR A 128 -0.55 -14.76 -14.52
CA THR A 128 -1.75 -15.61 -14.57
C THR A 128 -1.42 -17.10 -14.51
N GLU A 129 -2.39 -17.93 -14.11
CA GLU A 129 -2.26 -19.40 -14.13
C GLU A 129 -1.92 -19.90 -15.55
N GLY A 130 -2.59 -19.37 -16.58
CA GLY A 130 -2.31 -19.71 -17.97
C GLY A 130 -0.87 -19.39 -18.40
N GLU A 131 -0.33 -18.23 -17.98
CA GLU A 131 1.08 -17.90 -18.21
C GLU A 131 2.03 -18.85 -17.49
N LYS A 132 1.75 -19.21 -16.24
CA LYS A 132 2.57 -20.17 -15.48
C LYS A 132 2.53 -21.55 -16.11
N ALA A 133 1.36 -22.02 -16.51
CA ALA A 133 1.19 -23.30 -17.20
C ALA A 133 2.01 -23.34 -18.50
N LYS A 134 1.90 -22.30 -19.33
CA LYS A 134 2.68 -22.16 -20.58
C LYS A 134 4.20 -22.15 -20.31
N ARG A 135 4.66 -21.37 -19.32
CA ARG A 135 6.08 -21.35 -18.91
C ARG A 135 6.55 -22.73 -18.48
N ARG A 136 5.74 -23.46 -17.69
CA ARG A 136 6.09 -24.80 -17.22
C ARG A 136 6.13 -25.83 -18.34
N GLN A 137 5.21 -25.77 -19.30
CA GLN A 137 5.23 -26.60 -20.50
C GLN A 137 6.49 -26.35 -21.33
N ASN A 138 6.86 -25.10 -21.56
CA ASN A 138 8.09 -24.74 -22.28
C ASN A 138 9.34 -25.28 -21.58
N ILE A 139 9.40 -25.21 -20.25
CA ILE A 139 10.51 -25.78 -19.46
C ILE A 139 10.55 -27.30 -19.60
N LYS A 140 9.40 -27.98 -19.48
CA LYS A 140 9.31 -29.44 -19.67
C LYS A 140 9.78 -29.85 -21.08
N ALA A 141 9.36 -29.12 -22.12
CA ALA A 141 9.79 -29.37 -23.49
C ALA A 141 11.31 -29.26 -23.65
N LYS A 142 11.93 -28.19 -23.12
CA LYS A 142 13.39 -27.98 -23.15
C LYS A 142 14.19 -29.03 -22.37
N ARG A 143 13.56 -29.73 -21.41
CA ARG A 143 14.18 -30.77 -20.58
C ARG A 143 14.00 -32.18 -21.14
N ARG A 144 13.18 -32.39 -22.18
CA ARG A 144 13.00 -33.71 -22.79
C ARG A 144 14.35 -34.24 -23.26
N GLY A 145 14.64 -35.50 -22.92
CA GLY A 145 15.91 -36.16 -23.27
C GLY A 145 17.14 -35.69 -22.48
N ARG A 146 16.99 -34.86 -21.43
CA ARG A 146 18.10 -34.38 -20.59
C ARG A 146 17.94 -34.86 -19.16
N THR A 147 19.01 -35.39 -18.56
CA THR A 147 19.06 -35.69 -17.13
C THR A 147 19.04 -34.38 -16.33
N CYS A 148 17.93 -34.08 -15.67
CA CYS A 148 17.71 -32.84 -14.94
C CYS A 148 17.11 -33.13 -13.56
N ARG A 149 17.44 -32.29 -12.56
CA ARG A 149 16.77 -32.33 -11.26
C ARG A 149 15.24 -32.12 -11.43
N PRO A 150 14.39 -32.77 -10.60
CA PRO A 150 12.95 -32.57 -10.63
C PRO A 150 12.55 -31.10 -10.55
N LEU A 151 11.49 -30.72 -11.25
CA LEU A 151 10.94 -29.38 -11.14
C LEU A 151 10.28 -29.21 -9.77
N PRO A 152 10.44 -28.04 -9.12
CA PRO A 152 9.69 -27.74 -7.91
C PRO A 152 8.18 -27.72 -8.20
N ARG A 153 7.39 -27.82 -7.13
CA ARG A 153 5.93 -27.69 -7.19
C ARG A 153 5.57 -26.33 -7.81
N ALA A 154 4.60 -26.32 -8.73
CA ALA A 154 4.11 -25.07 -9.30
C ALA A 154 3.35 -24.28 -8.23
N LYS A 155 3.64 -22.98 -8.17
CA LYS A 155 2.81 -22.02 -7.44
C LYS A 155 1.60 -21.66 -8.28
N ALA A 156 0.44 -21.54 -7.66
CA ALA A 156 -0.76 -21.03 -8.33
C ALA A 156 -0.52 -19.62 -8.88
N GLY A 157 -0.99 -19.38 -10.10
CA GLY A 157 -1.06 -18.07 -10.73
C GLY A 157 -2.38 -17.38 -10.44
N ALA A 158 -2.49 -16.12 -10.86
CA ALA A 158 -3.74 -15.39 -10.77
C ALA A 158 -4.72 -15.83 -11.86
N ASP A 159 -6.01 -15.73 -11.57
CA ASP A 159 -7.11 -15.83 -12.53
C ASP A 159 -7.19 -14.62 -13.47
N GLN A 160 -6.65 -13.46 -13.06
CA GLN A 160 -6.69 -12.21 -13.84
C GLN A 160 -5.30 -11.56 -13.95
N LYS A 161 -5.10 -10.79 -15.02
CA LYS A 161 -3.84 -10.05 -15.29
C LYS A 161 -3.59 -8.92 -14.31
N TYR A 162 -4.64 -8.38 -13.69
CA TYR A 162 -4.55 -7.34 -12.67
C TYR A 162 -5.37 -7.78 -11.46
N LYS A 163 -4.82 -7.56 -10.27
CA LYS A 163 -5.54 -7.77 -9.02
C LYS A 163 -5.47 -6.52 -8.17
N GLU A 164 -6.58 -6.23 -7.52
CA GLU A 164 -6.68 -5.11 -6.59
C GLU A 164 -6.04 -5.47 -5.24
N PHE A 165 -5.04 -4.69 -4.87
CA PHE A 165 -4.42 -4.64 -3.55
C PHE A 165 -5.08 -3.53 -2.75
N LYS A 166 -5.11 -3.68 -1.43
CA LYS A 166 -5.79 -2.74 -0.52
C LYS A 166 -4.73 -1.99 0.25
N LEU A 167 -4.91 -0.70 0.37
CA LEU A 167 -4.02 0.19 1.11
C LEU A 167 -4.78 0.78 2.29
N VAL A 168 -4.14 0.81 3.45
CA VAL A 168 -4.66 1.42 4.67
C VAL A 168 -3.67 2.47 5.14
N THR A 169 -4.15 3.67 5.44
CA THR A 169 -3.33 4.80 5.88
C THR A 169 -3.89 5.45 7.13
N TYR A 170 -3.00 5.77 8.05
CA TYR A 170 -3.23 6.75 9.12
C TYR A 170 -2.20 7.86 9.03
N TYR A 171 -2.62 9.11 9.23
CA TYR A 171 -1.71 10.25 9.22
C TYR A 171 -2.22 11.41 10.07
N ASP A 172 -1.33 12.23 10.59
CA ASP A 172 -1.69 13.48 11.27
C ASP A 172 -1.83 14.66 10.30
N GLU A 173 -2.42 15.77 10.77
CA GLU A 173 -2.62 16.99 9.97
C GLU A 173 -1.33 17.48 9.26
N PRO A 174 -0.17 17.62 9.93
CA PRO A 174 1.08 18.03 9.28
C PRO A 174 1.73 16.92 8.44
N LYS A 175 1.19 15.70 8.42
CA LYS A 175 1.77 14.49 7.78
C LYS A 175 3.16 14.10 8.31
N LYS A 176 3.49 14.50 9.53
CA LYS A 176 4.74 14.12 10.22
C LYS A 176 4.67 12.66 10.68
N HIS A 177 3.53 12.26 11.22
CA HIS A 177 3.24 10.90 11.63
C HIS A 177 2.41 10.22 10.55
N ARG A 178 2.91 9.12 10.01
CA ARG A 178 2.24 8.34 8.97
C ARG A 178 2.41 6.86 9.24
N LEU A 179 1.37 6.08 9.00
CA LEU A 179 1.38 4.63 9.08
C LEU A 179 0.58 4.07 7.90
N VAL A 180 1.28 3.41 7.00
CA VAL A 180 0.77 2.93 5.73
C VAL A 180 1.05 1.46 5.61
N LEU A 181 0.05 0.68 5.20
CA LEU A 181 0.24 -0.73 4.87
C LEU A 181 -0.61 -1.14 3.68
N GLY A 182 0.05 -1.73 2.69
CA GLY A 182 -0.60 -2.39 1.57
C GLY A 182 -0.72 -3.91 1.77
N THR A 183 -1.78 -4.52 1.24
CA THR A 183 -1.98 -5.97 1.25
C THR A 183 -2.59 -6.50 -0.05
N LYS A 184 -2.23 -7.73 -0.42
CA LYS A 184 -2.92 -8.49 -1.49
C LYS A 184 -4.25 -9.08 -1.02
N GLY A 185 -4.54 -9.00 0.28
CA GLY A 185 -5.74 -9.55 0.91
C GLY A 185 -7.03 -8.91 0.38
N ASN A 186 -8.15 -9.58 0.63
CA ASN A 186 -9.47 -9.04 0.32
C ASN A 186 -9.88 -7.95 1.33
N GLY A 187 -11.08 -7.38 1.17
CA GLY A 187 -11.60 -6.35 2.08
C GLY A 187 -11.64 -6.79 3.55
N GLN A 188 -11.85 -8.08 3.84
CA GLN A 188 -11.85 -8.59 5.21
C GLN A 188 -10.46 -8.52 5.86
N GLU A 189 -9.41 -8.87 5.10
CA GLU A 189 -8.03 -8.73 5.59
C GLU A 189 -7.65 -7.26 5.75
N ALA A 190 -8.07 -6.40 4.82
CA ALA A 190 -7.89 -4.96 4.95
C ALA A 190 -8.57 -4.42 6.22
N GLY A 191 -9.80 -4.83 6.52
CA GLY A 191 -10.49 -4.45 7.76
C GLY A 191 -9.78 -4.91 9.04
N ARG A 192 -9.16 -6.10 9.04
CA ARG A 192 -8.30 -6.53 10.16
C ARG A 192 -7.08 -5.63 10.32
N ILE A 193 -6.47 -5.24 9.21
CA ILE A 193 -5.34 -4.29 9.19
C ILE A 193 -5.79 -2.92 9.72
N MET A 194 -6.91 -2.39 9.26
CA MET A 194 -7.49 -1.12 9.75
C MET A 194 -7.56 -1.11 11.27
N ARG A 195 -8.18 -2.14 11.87
CA ARG A 195 -8.35 -2.24 13.33
C ARG A 195 -7.02 -2.45 14.06
N ARG A 196 -6.13 -3.29 13.53
CA ARG A 196 -4.82 -3.55 14.14
C ARG A 196 -3.97 -2.29 14.19
N LEU A 197 -3.88 -1.55 13.07
CA LEU A 197 -3.09 -0.33 13.00
C LEU A 197 -3.68 0.77 13.88
N ALA A 198 -5.02 0.91 13.94
CA ALA A 198 -5.68 1.82 14.86
C ALA A 198 -5.31 1.54 16.33
N GLY A 199 -5.33 0.28 16.77
CA GLY A 199 -4.92 -0.08 18.12
C GLY A 199 -3.43 0.14 18.38
N ARG A 200 -2.60 -0.06 17.36
CA ARG A 200 -1.14 0.10 17.45
C ARG A 200 -0.68 1.53 17.69
N ILE A 201 -1.49 2.51 17.28
CA ILE A 201 -1.26 3.95 17.51
C ILE A 201 -2.18 4.53 18.59
N ASP A 202 -2.96 3.70 19.31
CA ASP A 202 -3.96 4.15 20.27
C ASP A 202 -4.90 5.22 19.68
N LEU A 203 -5.50 4.93 18.51
CA LEU A 203 -6.32 5.89 17.75
C LEU A 203 -7.41 6.56 18.60
N ALA A 204 -7.98 5.84 19.57
CA ALA A 204 -9.02 6.35 20.46
C ALA A 204 -8.56 7.52 21.35
N ALA A 205 -7.25 7.68 21.56
CA ALA A 205 -6.69 8.79 22.33
C ALA A 205 -6.60 10.12 21.56
N ALA A 206 -6.85 10.13 20.24
CA ALA A 206 -6.97 11.40 19.50
C ALA A 206 -8.29 12.11 19.81
N ALA A 207 -8.24 13.43 19.95
CA ALA A 207 -9.43 14.26 20.09
C ALA A 207 -10.31 14.19 18.84
N GLU A 208 -9.69 14.14 17.65
CA GLU A 208 -10.37 14.11 16.35
C GLU A 208 -9.86 12.97 15.47
N LYS A 209 -10.78 12.15 14.94
CA LYS A 209 -10.49 10.90 14.22
C LYS A 209 -11.36 10.86 12.96
N VAL A 210 -10.80 11.25 11.81
CA VAL A 210 -11.59 11.54 10.61
C VAL A 210 -11.20 10.60 9.47
N GLY A 211 -12.16 9.89 8.89
CA GLY A 211 -11.91 9.05 7.71
C GLY A 211 -12.20 9.79 6.41
N ASN A 212 -11.31 9.70 5.42
CA ASN A 212 -11.55 10.17 4.04
C ASN A 212 -11.25 9.05 3.05
N VAL A 213 -12.27 8.59 2.31
CA VAL A 213 -12.18 7.43 1.41
C VAL A 213 -12.96 7.63 0.12
N ASP A 214 -12.69 6.83 -0.91
CA ASP A 214 -13.33 6.87 -2.24
C ASP A 214 -14.85 6.56 -2.24
N GLY A 215 -15.38 6.08 -1.12
CA GLY A 215 -16.77 5.68 -0.96
C GLY A 215 -17.09 4.29 -1.52
N ALA A 216 -16.11 3.41 -1.66
CA ALA A 216 -16.36 2.01 -2.00
C ALA A 216 -17.16 1.32 -0.86
N PRO A 217 -18.28 0.63 -1.16
CA PRO A 217 -19.16 0.07 -0.11
C PRO A 217 -18.46 -0.87 0.86
N TRP A 218 -17.46 -1.63 0.39
CA TRP A 218 -16.72 -2.57 1.23
C TRP A 218 -15.88 -1.85 2.29
N ILE A 219 -15.39 -0.63 2.03
CA ILE A 219 -14.59 0.15 2.99
C ILE A 219 -15.48 0.56 4.15
N ARG A 220 -16.63 1.19 3.86
CA ARG A 220 -17.60 1.56 4.89
C ARG A 220 -18.02 0.35 5.72
N GLY A 221 -18.36 -0.76 5.07
CA GLY A 221 -18.73 -1.99 5.76
C GLY A 221 -17.63 -2.57 6.64
N GLN A 222 -16.34 -2.38 6.31
CA GLN A 222 -15.24 -2.75 7.21
C GLN A 222 -15.03 -1.75 8.35
N VAL A 223 -15.17 -0.44 8.11
CA VAL A 223 -15.06 0.59 9.16
C VAL A 223 -16.11 0.34 10.24
N GLU A 224 -17.38 0.18 9.83
CA GLU A 224 -18.51 -0.10 10.72
C GLU A 224 -18.39 -1.48 11.38
N GLY A 225 -18.20 -2.54 10.59
CA GLY A 225 -18.15 -3.91 11.08
C GLY A 225 -16.94 -4.22 11.96
N ARG A 226 -15.90 -3.37 11.97
CA ARG A 226 -14.74 -3.46 12.86
C ARG A 226 -14.78 -2.45 14.01
N CYS A 227 -15.85 -1.65 14.10
CA CYS A 227 -16.01 -0.58 15.08
C CYS A 227 -14.76 0.30 15.18
N LEU A 228 -14.30 0.80 14.04
CA LEU A 228 -13.21 1.78 14.03
C LEU A 228 -13.66 3.04 14.77
N PRO A 229 -12.88 3.57 15.72
CA PRO A 229 -13.27 4.73 16.51
C PRO A 229 -13.05 6.02 15.72
N LEU A 230 -13.84 6.24 14.67
CA LEU A 230 -13.84 7.48 13.90
C LEU A 230 -15.02 8.37 14.34
N ASP A 231 -14.79 9.68 14.40
CA ASP A 231 -15.84 10.67 14.66
C ASP A 231 -16.69 10.89 13.41
N ALA A 232 -16.10 10.76 12.22
CA ALA A 232 -16.78 10.84 10.94
C ALA A 232 -16.04 10.07 9.85
N LEU A 233 -16.78 9.64 8.82
CA LEU A 233 -16.24 9.04 7.60
C LEU A 233 -16.75 9.82 6.38
N GLY A 234 -15.91 10.70 5.86
CA GLY A 234 -16.16 11.53 4.69
C GLY A 234 -15.90 10.81 3.37
N LEU A 235 -16.68 11.21 2.36
CA LEU A 235 -16.41 10.89 0.96
C LEU A 235 -15.31 11.81 0.47
N ASP A 236 -14.33 11.27 -0.24
CA ASP A 236 -13.33 12.06 -0.92
C ASP A 236 -13.97 13.00 -1.96
N PHE A 237 -13.75 14.31 -1.79
CA PHE A 237 -14.37 15.33 -2.65
C PHE A 237 -13.96 15.21 -4.12
N TYR A 238 -12.73 14.75 -4.40
CA TYR A 238 -12.27 14.55 -5.78
C TYR A 238 -13.02 13.39 -6.45
N HIS A 239 -13.29 12.28 -5.74
CA HIS A 239 -14.10 11.17 -6.24
C HIS A 239 -15.55 11.57 -6.49
N LEU A 240 -16.13 12.43 -5.63
CA LEU A 240 -17.43 13.04 -5.92
C LEU A 240 -17.38 13.87 -7.21
N ALA A 241 -16.36 14.74 -7.35
CA ALA A 241 -16.16 15.57 -8.54
C ALA A 241 -16.02 14.75 -9.82
N GLU A 242 -15.30 13.63 -9.79
CA GLU A 242 -15.20 12.73 -10.93
C GLU A 242 -16.57 12.20 -11.37
N ASN A 243 -17.44 11.82 -10.42
CA ASN A 243 -18.77 11.33 -10.73
C ASN A 243 -19.69 12.43 -11.28
N VAL A 244 -19.61 13.65 -10.74
CA VAL A 244 -20.30 14.82 -11.30
C VAL A 244 -19.85 15.07 -12.74
N HIS A 245 -18.53 15.07 -13.00
CA HIS A 245 -18.01 15.28 -14.36
C HIS A 245 -18.30 14.12 -15.32
N LYS A 246 -18.37 12.86 -14.83
CA LYS A 246 -18.81 11.71 -15.63
C LYS A 246 -20.25 11.91 -16.12
N ALA A 247 -21.17 12.29 -15.22
CA ALA A 247 -22.56 12.56 -15.59
C ALA A 247 -22.67 13.78 -16.52
N ARG A 248 -21.96 14.87 -16.20
CA ARG A 248 -21.87 16.07 -17.05
C ARG A 248 -21.50 15.72 -18.49
N ARG A 249 -20.43 14.95 -18.70
CA ARG A 249 -19.94 14.59 -20.04
C ARG A 249 -20.98 13.88 -20.88
N VAL A 250 -21.74 12.98 -20.28
CA VAL A 250 -22.81 12.25 -21.00
C VAL A 250 -23.99 13.16 -21.32
N VAL A 251 -24.34 14.07 -20.42
CA VAL A 251 -25.52 14.93 -20.55
C VAL A 251 -25.29 16.10 -21.51
N TYR A 252 -24.15 16.78 -21.38
CA TYR A 252 -23.83 18.01 -22.09
C TYR A 252 -22.82 17.82 -23.23
N GLY A 253 -21.97 16.79 -23.17
CA GLY A 253 -20.83 16.59 -24.07
C GLY A 253 -19.49 16.93 -23.40
N GLU A 254 -18.39 16.58 -24.07
CA GLU A 254 -17.03 16.65 -23.49
C GLU A 254 -16.62 18.08 -23.10
N SER A 255 -16.88 19.03 -24.00
CA SER A 255 -16.36 20.41 -23.91
C SER A 255 -17.44 21.49 -23.78
N ASP A 256 -18.69 21.11 -23.47
CA ASP A 256 -19.80 22.05 -23.36
C ASP A 256 -19.63 23.00 -22.14
N SER A 257 -19.77 24.30 -22.40
CA SER A 257 -19.54 25.35 -21.39
C SER A 257 -20.64 25.38 -20.33
N ALA A 258 -21.91 25.21 -20.72
CA ALA A 258 -23.04 25.18 -19.79
C ALA A 258 -22.93 23.98 -18.82
N GLY A 259 -22.48 22.83 -19.31
CA GLY A 259 -22.19 21.66 -18.49
C GLY A 259 -21.03 21.91 -17.51
N MET A 260 -20.00 22.64 -17.89
CA MET A 260 -18.90 22.99 -16.98
C MET A 260 -19.37 23.93 -15.85
N VAL A 261 -20.18 24.95 -16.18
CA VAL A 261 -20.79 25.83 -15.18
C VAL A 261 -21.67 25.03 -14.23
N TRP A 262 -22.57 24.19 -14.76
CA TRP A 262 -23.41 23.30 -13.95
C TRP A 262 -22.60 22.41 -13.00
N ALA A 263 -21.50 21.81 -13.47
CA ALA A 263 -20.66 20.98 -12.63
C ALA A 263 -19.99 21.79 -11.51
N GLY A 264 -19.53 23.01 -11.81
CA GLY A 264 -19.00 23.95 -10.82
C GLY A 264 -20.03 24.29 -9.75
N ASP A 265 -21.25 24.64 -10.15
CA ASP A 265 -22.34 25.00 -9.23
C ASP A 265 -22.76 23.83 -8.34
N ILE A 266 -22.87 22.62 -8.89
CA ILE A 266 -23.21 21.42 -8.11
C ILE A 266 -22.09 21.07 -7.12
N LEU A 267 -20.83 21.18 -7.50
CA LEU A 267 -19.71 20.92 -6.60
C LEU A 267 -19.59 21.98 -5.51
N HIS A 268 -19.86 23.24 -5.85
CA HIS A 268 -19.95 24.33 -4.88
C HIS A 268 -21.06 24.05 -3.87
N ALA A 269 -22.26 23.70 -4.33
CA ALA A 269 -23.39 23.36 -3.47
C ALA A 269 -23.07 22.17 -2.55
N PHE A 270 -22.47 21.09 -3.04
CA PHE A 270 -22.05 19.99 -2.16
C PHE A 270 -21.08 20.46 -1.09
N LYS A 271 -20.08 21.27 -1.46
CA LYS A 271 -19.02 21.72 -0.56
C LYS A 271 -19.52 22.67 0.54
N HIS A 272 -20.47 23.55 0.21
CA HIS A 272 -20.88 24.65 1.09
C HIS A 272 -22.30 24.47 1.67
N ASP A 273 -23.23 23.95 0.89
CA ASP A 273 -24.65 23.78 1.27
C ASP A 273 -24.96 22.37 1.78
N GLY A 274 -24.11 21.38 1.44
CA GLY A 274 -24.25 20.00 1.88
C GLY A 274 -25.20 19.14 1.02
N TYR A 275 -25.48 17.93 1.49
CA TYR A 275 -26.20 16.92 0.70
C TYR A 275 -27.65 17.31 0.39
N ASP A 276 -28.45 17.69 1.40
CA ASP A 276 -29.91 17.79 1.24
C ASP A 276 -30.29 18.92 0.26
N LEU A 277 -29.68 20.11 0.36
CA LEU A 277 -29.90 21.22 -0.59
C LEU A 277 -29.40 20.89 -2.00
N THR A 278 -28.27 20.19 -2.12
CA THR A 278 -27.74 19.79 -3.42
C THR A 278 -28.60 18.70 -4.07
N TRP A 279 -29.20 17.82 -3.26
CA TRP A 279 -30.10 16.78 -3.75
C TRP A 279 -31.31 17.36 -4.48
N GLU A 280 -31.91 18.44 -3.97
CA GLU A 280 -33.03 19.14 -4.63
C GLU A 280 -32.63 19.72 -6.00
N LYS A 281 -31.43 20.30 -6.09
CA LYS A 281 -30.85 20.77 -7.37
C LYS A 281 -30.68 19.61 -8.35
N LEU A 282 -30.21 18.45 -7.88
CA LEU A 282 -30.05 17.25 -8.72
C LEU A 282 -31.40 16.69 -9.19
N VAL A 283 -32.43 16.68 -8.35
CA VAL A 283 -33.79 16.26 -8.74
C VAL A 283 -34.32 17.12 -9.88
N THR A 284 -34.20 18.44 -9.73
CA THR A 284 -34.63 19.42 -10.76
C THR A 284 -33.86 19.24 -12.05
N TRP A 285 -32.52 19.15 -11.97
CA TRP A 285 -31.67 18.93 -13.13
C TRP A 285 -31.98 17.62 -13.85
N ARG A 286 -32.17 16.53 -13.10
CA ARG A 286 -32.47 15.20 -13.65
C ARG A 286 -33.80 15.17 -14.39
N ALA A 287 -34.79 15.96 -13.98
CA ALA A 287 -36.10 16.03 -14.64
C ALA A 287 -36.05 16.61 -16.07
N LEU A 288 -35.00 17.38 -16.40
CA LEU A 288 -34.81 17.98 -17.73
C LEU A 288 -34.46 16.93 -18.80
N TRP A 289 -33.99 15.75 -18.40
CA TRP A 289 -33.40 14.79 -19.30
C TRP A 289 -34.28 13.55 -19.52
N ARG A 290 -34.09 12.90 -20.68
CA ARG A 290 -34.72 11.62 -21.04
C ARG A 290 -33.69 10.66 -21.62
N GLY A 291 -34.06 9.39 -21.73
CA GLY A 291 -33.22 8.35 -22.36
C GLY A 291 -31.83 8.25 -21.73
N PRO A 292 -30.75 8.11 -22.53
CA PRO A 292 -29.39 7.93 -22.03
C PRO A 292 -28.89 9.05 -21.09
N LYS A 293 -29.29 10.30 -21.34
CA LYS A 293 -28.92 11.44 -20.49
C LYS A 293 -29.55 11.33 -19.10
N ARG A 294 -30.81 10.91 -19.01
CA ARG A 294 -31.48 10.64 -17.74
C ARG A 294 -30.85 9.46 -17.00
N ALA A 295 -30.44 8.41 -17.72
CA ALA A 295 -29.72 7.29 -17.11
C ALA A 295 -28.40 7.73 -16.47
N ALA A 296 -27.65 8.65 -17.10
CA ALA A 296 -26.44 9.23 -16.52
C ALA A 296 -26.74 10.10 -15.28
N ALA A 297 -27.81 10.87 -15.31
CA ALA A 297 -28.27 11.63 -14.15
C ALA A 297 -28.70 10.71 -12.98
N ASP A 298 -29.46 9.65 -13.29
CA ASP A 298 -29.87 8.63 -12.32
C ASP A 298 -28.65 7.93 -11.69
N ALA A 299 -27.60 7.65 -12.48
CA ALA A 299 -26.36 7.07 -11.97
C ALA A 299 -25.65 7.98 -10.95
N LEU A 300 -25.57 9.29 -11.22
CA LEU A 300 -25.02 10.26 -10.26
C LEU A 300 -25.88 10.35 -9.00
N MET A 301 -27.20 10.44 -9.15
CA MET A 301 -28.12 10.48 -8.00
C MET A 301 -28.01 9.22 -7.13
N ASN A 302 -27.94 8.03 -7.74
CA ASN A 302 -27.73 6.79 -7.01
C ASN A 302 -26.38 6.80 -6.27
N TYR A 303 -25.30 7.24 -6.93
CA TYR A 303 -23.97 7.33 -6.34
C TYR A 303 -23.95 8.21 -5.08
N VAL A 304 -24.52 9.42 -5.14
CA VAL A 304 -24.54 10.33 -3.99
C VAL A 304 -25.51 9.86 -2.91
N ARG A 305 -26.66 9.26 -3.27
CA ARG A 305 -27.64 8.72 -2.31
C ARG A 305 -27.04 7.63 -1.44
N GLU A 306 -26.33 6.67 -2.04
CA GLU A 306 -25.62 5.62 -1.31
C GLU A 306 -24.54 6.18 -0.36
N ARG A 307 -24.09 7.41 -0.61
CA ARG A 307 -23.01 8.11 0.11
C ARG A 307 -23.50 9.29 0.94
N ARG A 308 -24.81 9.42 1.15
CA ARG A 308 -25.43 10.53 1.90
C ARG A 308 -24.72 10.81 3.22
N GLU A 309 -24.55 9.77 4.04
CA GLU A 309 -23.93 9.87 5.37
C GLU A 309 -22.44 10.25 5.34
N MET A 310 -21.79 10.13 4.18
CA MET A 310 -20.39 10.51 4.00
C MET A 310 -20.21 11.91 3.38
N ILE A 311 -21.28 12.55 2.93
CA ILE A 311 -21.24 13.89 2.31
C ILE A 311 -21.40 14.93 3.44
N LEU A 312 -20.31 15.13 4.18
CA LEU A 312 -20.25 15.95 5.40
C LEU A 312 -19.38 17.20 5.22
N TYR A 313 -19.22 17.70 3.98
CA TYR A 313 -18.25 18.76 3.67
C TYR A 313 -18.43 20.06 4.46
N PRO A 314 -19.66 20.57 4.70
CA PRO A 314 -19.83 21.77 5.52
C PRO A 314 -19.38 21.55 6.98
N GLU A 315 -19.68 20.39 7.57
CA GLU A 315 -19.22 20.03 8.91
C GLU A 315 -17.69 19.93 8.96
N PHE A 316 -17.11 19.27 7.96
CA PHE A 316 -15.65 19.11 7.87
C PHE A 316 -14.98 20.47 7.75
N ALA A 317 -15.51 21.36 6.90
CA ALA A 317 -15.01 22.72 6.78
C ALA A 317 -15.11 23.51 8.09
N ALA A 318 -16.24 23.41 8.81
CA ALA A 318 -16.43 24.09 10.09
C ALA A 318 -15.45 23.63 11.19
N LYS A 319 -15.05 22.35 11.16
CA LYS A 319 -14.06 21.76 12.09
C LYS A 319 -12.61 21.86 11.57
N GLY A 320 -12.41 22.43 10.38
CA GLY A 320 -11.11 22.47 9.71
C GLY A 320 -10.57 21.10 9.32
N TRP A 321 -11.44 20.09 9.16
CA TRP A 321 -11.10 18.75 8.70
C TRP A 321 -10.87 18.74 7.18
N GLN A 322 -9.91 17.94 6.73
CA GLN A 322 -9.67 17.72 5.30
C GLN A 322 -10.89 17.03 4.66
N ILE A 323 -11.26 17.44 3.45
CA ILE A 323 -12.34 16.81 2.64
C ILE A 323 -11.81 15.94 1.49
N GLY A 324 -10.49 15.89 1.33
CA GLY A 324 -9.81 15.10 0.31
C GLY A 324 -8.89 14.05 0.94
N SER A 325 -8.59 13.02 0.19
CA SER A 325 -7.76 11.86 0.54
C SER A 325 -6.40 11.91 -0.15
N GLY A 326 -5.94 13.11 -0.56
CA GLY A 326 -4.67 13.31 -1.27
C GLY A 326 -3.45 12.60 -0.65
N PRO A 327 -3.28 12.57 0.69
CA PRO A 327 -2.23 11.77 1.33
C PRO A 327 -2.35 10.26 1.05
N THR A 328 -3.56 9.71 1.09
CA THR A 328 -3.87 8.30 0.74
C THR A 328 -3.55 8.04 -0.73
N GLU A 329 -4.02 8.89 -1.65
CA GLU A 329 -3.76 8.75 -3.09
C GLU A 329 -2.27 8.85 -3.43
N SER A 330 -1.54 9.75 -2.74
CA SER A 330 -0.10 9.86 -2.86
C SER A 330 0.60 8.56 -2.44
N CYS A 331 0.18 7.98 -1.31
CA CYS A 331 0.69 6.69 -0.86
C CYS A 331 0.39 5.58 -1.88
N CYS A 332 -0.82 5.53 -2.45
CA CYS A 332 -1.19 4.58 -3.51
C CYS A 332 -0.24 4.65 -4.71
N LYS A 333 0.11 5.86 -5.15
CA LYS A 333 1.06 6.08 -6.25
C LYS A 333 2.46 5.58 -5.87
N THR A 334 2.97 5.97 -4.70
CA THR A 334 4.33 5.61 -4.28
C THR A 334 4.49 4.11 -4.01
N LEU A 335 3.54 3.48 -3.31
CA LEU A 335 3.60 2.05 -2.98
C LEU A 335 3.50 1.14 -4.22
N THR A 336 2.83 1.60 -5.29
CA THR A 336 2.67 0.82 -6.51
C THR A 336 3.70 1.14 -7.59
N GLN A 337 4.53 2.17 -7.42
CA GLN A 337 5.51 2.61 -8.43
C GLN A 337 6.41 1.45 -8.89
N ARG A 338 6.97 0.69 -7.96
CA ARG A 338 7.85 -0.46 -8.26
C ARG A 338 7.09 -1.67 -8.82
N LEU A 339 5.76 -1.70 -8.74
CA LEU A 339 4.93 -2.80 -9.22
C LEU A 339 4.40 -2.59 -10.64
N LYS A 340 4.25 -1.33 -11.07
CA LYS A 340 3.54 -0.94 -12.32
C LYS A 340 4.45 -0.58 -13.50
N GLY A 341 5.77 -0.74 -13.39
CA GLY A 341 6.69 -0.47 -14.50
C GLY A 341 6.49 -1.40 -15.70
N SER A 342 7.03 -1.00 -16.86
CA SER A 342 6.91 -1.75 -18.11
C SER A 342 7.43 -3.19 -17.95
N GLY A 343 6.63 -4.16 -18.41
CA GLY A 343 6.96 -5.58 -18.35
C GLY A 343 6.86 -6.24 -16.96
N MET A 344 6.52 -5.49 -15.91
CA MET A 344 6.41 -6.04 -14.56
C MET A 344 5.16 -6.90 -14.40
N ARG A 345 5.36 -8.14 -13.95
CA ARG A 345 4.29 -9.08 -13.58
C ARG A 345 4.75 -9.86 -12.38
N TRP A 346 3.87 -10.01 -11.39
CA TRP A 346 4.25 -10.54 -10.09
C TRP A 346 3.46 -11.78 -9.71
N ASP A 347 4.11 -12.65 -8.95
CA ASP A 347 3.36 -13.51 -8.02
C ASP A 347 2.80 -12.62 -6.91
N ALA A 348 1.54 -12.85 -6.50
CA ALA A 348 0.86 -11.96 -5.56
C ALA A 348 1.62 -11.79 -4.24
N ASP A 349 2.22 -12.86 -3.72
CA ASP A 349 3.04 -12.83 -2.49
C ASP A 349 4.31 -11.98 -2.66
N ASN A 350 4.89 -11.98 -3.86
CA ASN A 350 6.06 -11.18 -4.17
C ASN A 350 5.69 -9.70 -4.34
N ALA A 351 4.56 -9.40 -5.00
CA ALA A 351 4.04 -8.04 -5.07
C ALA A 351 3.75 -7.46 -3.68
N GLU A 352 3.12 -8.26 -2.79
CA GLU A 352 2.87 -7.84 -1.40
C GLU A 352 4.17 -7.60 -0.63
N ALA A 353 5.18 -8.45 -0.82
CA ALA A 353 6.51 -8.26 -0.22
C ALA A 353 7.17 -6.94 -0.67
N ILE A 354 7.13 -6.62 -1.96
CA ILE A 354 7.67 -5.36 -2.48
C ILE A 354 6.86 -4.15 -1.96
N MET A 355 5.53 -4.27 -1.92
CA MET A 355 4.66 -3.22 -1.38
C MET A 355 4.90 -2.97 0.12
N ALA A 356 5.23 -4.02 0.88
CA ALA A 356 5.55 -3.90 2.31
C ALA A 356 6.85 -3.12 2.55
N LEU A 357 7.86 -3.28 1.68
CA LEU A 357 9.07 -2.43 1.74
C LEU A 357 8.74 -0.96 1.45
N GLY A 358 7.83 -0.68 0.51
CA GLY A 358 7.29 0.66 0.28
C GLY A 358 6.53 1.21 1.50
N SER A 359 5.74 0.34 2.14
CA SER A 359 4.98 0.66 3.36
C SER A 359 5.89 1.12 4.51
N LEU A 360 7.06 0.50 4.68
CA LEU A 360 8.07 0.96 5.66
C LEU A 360 8.56 2.38 5.38
N ARG A 361 8.79 2.72 4.11
CA ARG A 361 9.30 4.03 3.71
C ARG A 361 8.25 5.11 3.96
N GLU A 362 7.01 4.88 3.51
CA GLU A 362 5.92 5.84 3.71
C GLU A 362 5.52 6.00 5.18
N SER A 363 5.70 4.97 6.00
CA SER A 363 5.45 5.03 7.43
C SER A 363 6.61 5.65 8.24
N ASN A 364 7.71 6.07 7.60
CA ASN A 364 8.95 6.47 8.27
C ASN A 364 9.55 5.39 9.21
N LEU A 365 9.23 4.11 8.99
CA LEU A 365 9.67 2.97 9.84
C LEU A 365 10.92 2.26 9.30
N TRP A 366 11.49 2.73 8.20
CA TRP A 366 12.67 2.11 7.57
C TRP A 366 13.83 1.94 8.56
N LYS A 367 14.24 3.02 9.22
CA LYS A 367 15.36 3.00 10.18
C LYS A 367 15.06 2.06 11.35
N THR A 368 13.86 2.15 11.91
CA THR A 368 13.40 1.30 13.01
C THR A 368 13.46 -0.17 12.64
N TYR A 369 12.93 -0.56 11.48
CA TYR A 369 12.99 -1.96 11.01
C TYR A 369 14.43 -2.48 10.96
N TRP A 370 15.34 -1.77 10.28
CA TRP A 370 16.72 -2.26 10.13
C TRP A 370 17.51 -2.29 11.45
N GLN A 371 17.23 -1.36 12.38
CA GLN A 371 17.77 -1.42 13.73
C GLN A 371 17.34 -2.69 14.48
N THR A 372 16.06 -3.09 14.39
CA THR A 372 15.62 -4.36 15.00
C THR A 372 16.30 -5.59 14.39
N GLN A 373 16.64 -5.55 13.10
CA GLN A 373 17.35 -6.63 12.44
C GLN A 373 18.81 -6.74 12.89
N LEU A 374 19.43 -5.61 13.25
CA LEU A 374 20.78 -5.58 13.86
C LEU A 374 20.75 -6.15 15.28
N SER A 375 19.81 -5.71 16.12
CA SER A 375 19.69 -6.17 17.51
C SER A 375 19.32 -7.64 17.67
N GLN A 376 18.71 -8.27 16.66
CA GLN A 376 18.47 -9.72 16.64
C GLN A 376 19.72 -10.54 16.24
N THR A 377 20.77 -9.87 15.78
CA THR A 377 22.02 -10.52 15.33
C THR A 377 23.13 -10.44 16.39
N THR A 378 23.03 -9.49 17.32
CA THR A 378 23.76 -9.43 18.60
C THR A 378 23.06 -10.29 19.64
#